data_AF-A0A0C9XV88-F1
#
_entry.id   AF-A0A0C9XV88-F1
#
_cell.length_a   1.000
_cell.length_b   1.000
_cell.length_c   1.000
_cell.angle_alpha   90.00
_cell.angle_beta   90.00
_cell.angle_gamma   90.00
#
_symmetry.space_group_name_H-M   'P 1'
#
loop_
_entity.id
_entity.type
_entity.pdbx_description
1 polymer ?
#
loop_
_entity_poly.entity_id
_entity_poly.type
_entity_poly.pdbx_seq_one_letter_code
_entity_poly.pdbx_strand_id
1 'polypeptide(L)'
;MPPNASRPCASSPLPPSASSHVEGDPPNDPPGPMDKVVFICGDIRDLVLEADKHIEFLDDPDALTDDFDGLNEEQVEALKRNCKRSHKALQELCHLIPNFQKKIDEAEPEELSEYYAQLQTGANNACSDDLNRIWDYLADWLNQSQLRPSPPLTKDKHNNCGICHDVTGYLLCPAKFDWDDPEVRAKLRAGDEQYNWLSSNHARAFYANYKADPEDLEHGFLKSSLLVKVYKSIFTSPSSAADGC
;
A
#
# COMPACT_ATOMS: atom_id res chain seq x y z
N MET A 1 16.17 -45.65 -28.34
CA MET A 1 15.59 -44.86 -29.45
C MET A 1 14.13 -45.25 -29.64
N PRO A 2 13.19 -44.50 -29.07
CA PRO A 2 11.78 -44.56 -29.41
C PRO A 2 11.39 -43.42 -30.38
N PRO A 3 10.23 -43.55 -31.07
CA PRO A 3 9.89 -42.74 -32.23
C PRO A 3 9.23 -41.39 -31.88
N ASN A 4 9.48 -40.46 -32.80
CA ASN A 4 8.95 -39.11 -32.94
C ASN A 4 7.41 -39.12 -33.11
N ALA A 5 6.69 -38.40 -32.25
CA ALA A 5 5.24 -38.19 -32.37
C ALA A 5 4.96 -36.73 -32.73
N SER A 6 4.86 -36.49 -34.04
CA SER A 6 4.45 -35.25 -34.68
C SER A 6 3.02 -34.85 -34.29
N ARG A 7 2.81 -33.58 -33.92
CA ARG A 7 1.48 -32.95 -33.84
C ARG A 7 0.95 -32.68 -35.26
N PRO A 8 -0.34 -32.93 -35.57
CA PRO A 8 -0.85 -32.71 -36.92
C PRO A 8 -1.24 -31.25 -37.17
N CYS A 9 -0.66 -30.68 -38.23
CA CYS A 9 -1.18 -29.51 -38.95
C CYS A 9 -2.53 -29.86 -39.59
N ALA A 10 -3.56 -29.05 -39.32
CA ALA A 10 -4.77 -29.03 -40.12
C ALA A 10 -4.76 -27.79 -41.04
N SER A 11 -4.66 -28.04 -42.35
CA SER A 11 -4.83 -27.05 -43.41
C SER A 11 -6.15 -27.32 -44.13
N SER A 12 -6.93 -26.27 -44.43
CA SER A 12 -7.84 -26.08 -45.59
C SER A 12 -8.69 -24.81 -45.40
N PRO A 13 -9.31 -24.21 -46.44
CA PRO A 13 -8.72 -23.43 -47.52
C PRO A 13 -9.28 -21.99 -47.62
N LEU A 14 -8.55 -21.07 -48.27
CA LEU A 14 -9.01 -19.71 -48.60
C LEU A 14 -9.94 -19.68 -49.84
N PRO A 15 -10.87 -18.72 -49.91
CA PRO A 15 -11.27 -18.13 -51.19
C PRO A 15 -11.35 -16.57 -51.12
N PRO A 16 -11.57 -15.86 -52.25
CA PRO A 16 -10.59 -15.02 -52.91
C PRO A 16 -10.63 -13.53 -52.52
N SER A 17 -9.53 -12.84 -52.83
CA SER A 17 -9.29 -11.40 -52.69
C SER A 17 -10.22 -10.53 -53.55
N ALA A 18 -10.75 -9.44 -52.98
CA ALA A 18 -10.47 -8.04 -53.39
C ALA A 18 -11.49 -7.06 -52.77
N SER A 19 -11.02 -6.16 -51.91
CA SER A 19 -11.39 -4.74 -52.00
C SER A 19 -10.39 -3.91 -51.18
N SER A 20 -9.76 -2.95 -51.84
CA SER A 20 -8.84 -1.99 -51.24
C SER A 20 -9.57 -1.07 -50.26
N HIS A 21 -9.33 -1.25 -48.97
CA HIS A 21 -9.55 -0.22 -47.96
C HIS A 21 -8.19 0.17 -47.38
N VAL A 22 -7.86 1.44 -47.53
CA VAL A 22 -6.69 2.05 -46.91
C VAL A 22 -7.00 2.14 -45.42
N GLU A 23 -6.44 1.22 -44.64
CA GLU A 23 -6.47 1.24 -43.18
C GLU A 23 -5.47 2.32 -42.76
N GLY A 24 -5.97 3.48 -42.34
CA GLY A 24 -5.15 4.52 -41.74
C GLY A 24 -4.63 4.04 -40.39
N ASP A 25 -3.36 4.35 -40.09
CA ASP A 25 -2.75 4.08 -38.79
C ASP A 25 -3.69 4.52 -37.65
N PRO A 26 -3.85 3.70 -36.58
CA PRO A 26 -4.64 4.10 -35.43
C PRO A 26 -4.06 5.38 -34.83
N PRO A 27 -4.89 6.32 -34.37
CA PRO A 27 -4.42 7.54 -33.73
C PRO A 27 -3.58 7.15 -32.51
N ASN A 28 -2.36 7.68 -32.49
CA ASN A 28 -1.46 7.63 -31.34
C ASN A 28 -2.00 8.63 -30.31
N ASP A 29 -3.14 8.30 -29.70
CA ASP A 29 -3.68 9.08 -28.59
C ASP A 29 -2.70 8.97 -27.42
N PRO A 30 -2.25 10.10 -26.84
CA PRO A 30 -1.42 10.07 -25.66
C PRO A 30 -2.18 9.32 -24.57
N PRO A 31 -1.50 8.46 -23.77
CA PRO A 31 -2.15 7.77 -22.68
C PRO A 31 -2.85 8.82 -21.81
N GLY A 32 -4.17 8.66 -21.64
CA GLY A 32 -4.95 9.50 -20.75
C GLY A 32 -4.31 9.55 -19.36
N PRO A 33 -4.63 10.58 -18.54
CA PRO A 33 -4.07 10.67 -17.20
C PRO A 33 -4.33 9.35 -16.47
N MET A 34 -3.26 8.61 -16.19
CA MET A 34 -3.35 7.40 -15.37
C MET A 34 -3.88 7.83 -14.01
N ASP A 35 -4.94 7.18 -13.55
CA ASP A 35 -5.44 7.36 -12.19
C ASP A 35 -4.26 7.17 -11.23
N LYS A 36 -4.11 8.06 -10.26
CA LYS A 36 -3.06 7.95 -9.25
C LYS A 36 -3.33 6.70 -8.41
N VAL A 37 -2.65 5.60 -8.72
CA VAL A 37 -2.75 4.35 -7.96
C VAL A 37 -1.85 4.46 -6.73
N VAL A 38 -2.45 4.37 -5.54
CA VAL A 38 -1.71 4.21 -4.29
C VAL A 38 -1.42 2.72 -4.09
N PHE A 39 -0.15 2.35 -4.19
CA PHE A 39 0.29 0.97 -4.03
C PHE A 39 0.76 0.70 -2.59
N ILE A 40 0.15 -0.30 -1.94
CA ILE A 40 0.30 -0.55 -0.49
C ILE A 40 1.14 -1.81 -0.21
N CYS A 41 1.48 -2.61 -1.23
CA CYS A 41 2.07 -3.94 -1.04
C CYS A 41 3.62 -3.97 -1.06
N GLY A 42 4.30 -2.83 -0.92
CA GLY A 42 5.76 -2.75 -0.88
C GLY A 42 6.37 -2.38 -2.23
N ASP A 43 7.51 -2.97 -2.56
CA ASP A 43 8.15 -2.81 -3.87
C ASP A 43 7.42 -3.66 -4.93
N ILE A 44 7.21 -3.12 -6.12
CA ILE A 44 6.46 -3.81 -7.20
C ILE A 44 7.21 -5.05 -7.70
N ARG A 45 8.54 -5.04 -7.73
CA ARG A 45 9.33 -6.21 -8.11
C ARG A 45 9.12 -7.33 -7.09
N ASP A 46 9.24 -7.01 -5.81
CA ASP A 46 9.06 -7.98 -4.73
C ASP A 46 7.63 -8.52 -4.73
N LEU A 47 6.63 -7.69 -5.02
CA LEU A 47 5.25 -8.15 -5.21
C LEU A 47 5.15 -9.23 -6.29
N VAL A 48 5.71 -8.99 -7.47
CA VAL A 48 5.64 -9.92 -8.61
C VAL A 48 6.36 -11.22 -8.27
N LEU A 49 7.57 -11.14 -7.72
CA LEU A 49 8.33 -12.32 -7.30
C LEU A 49 7.56 -13.15 -6.26
N GLU A 50 6.96 -12.52 -5.26
CA GLU A 50 6.17 -13.22 -4.25
C GLU A 50 4.84 -13.77 -4.78
N ALA A 51 4.28 -13.14 -5.82
CA ALA A 51 3.10 -13.64 -6.53
C ALA A 51 3.43 -14.88 -7.38
N ASP A 52 4.58 -14.89 -8.04
CA ASP A 52 5.05 -16.02 -8.85
C ASP A 52 5.30 -17.25 -7.98
N LYS A 53 5.92 -17.07 -6.81
CA LYS A 53 6.05 -18.13 -5.78
C LYS A 53 4.72 -18.78 -5.41
N HIS A 54 3.62 -18.00 -5.37
CA HIS A 54 2.30 -18.56 -5.09
C HIS A 54 1.80 -19.46 -6.23
N ILE A 55 2.07 -19.09 -7.48
CA ILE A 55 1.70 -19.88 -8.67
C ILE A 55 2.52 -21.17 -8.69
N GLU A 56 3.84 -21.07 -8.49
CA GLU A 56 4.75 -22.21 -8.42
C GLU A 56 4.31 -23.20 -7.34
N PHE A 57 3.94 -22.71 -6.15
CA PHE A 57 3.42 -23.56 -5.07
C PHE A 57 2.09 -24.25 -5.40
N LEU A 58 1.20 -23.61 -6.16
CA LEU A 58 -0.06 -24.22 -6.60
C LEU A 58 0.17 -25.31 -7.64
N ASP A 59 1.18 -25.14 -8.50
CA ASP A 59 1.56 -26.11 -9.53
C ASP A 59 2.37 -27.28 -8.93
N ASP A 60 3.30 -26.98 -8.03
CA ASP A 60 4.13 -27.94 -7.31
C ASP A 60 4.35 -27.50 -5.84
N PRO A 61 3.65 -28.13 -4.87
CA PRO A 61 3.81 -27.81 -3.45
C PRO A 61 5.23 -28.00 -2.91
N ASP A 62 6.05 -28.82 -3.58
CA ASP A 62 7.44 -29.08 -3.19
C ASP A 62 8.41 -28.01 -3.76
N ALA A 63 7.98 -27.12 -4.66
CA ALA A 63 8.83 -26.09 -5.27
C ALA A 63 9.36 -25.05 -4.27
N LEU A 64 8.62 -24.78 -3.19
CA LEU A 64 9.01 -23.83 -2.13
C LEU A 64 9.75 -24.51 -0.95
N THR A 65 10.18 -25.77 -1.10
CA THR A 65 10.83 -26.50 0.02
C THR A 65 12.04 -25.76 0.57
N ASP A 66 12.84 -25.13 -0.29
CA ASP A 66 14.00 -24.35 0.10
C ASP A 66 13.62 -23.03 0.81
N ASP A 67 12.53 -22.37 0.40
CA ASP A 67 11.99 -21.17 1.08
C ASP A 67 11.46 -21.47 2.49
N PHE A 68 11.09 -22.74 2.75
CA PHE A 68 10.63 -23.19 4.06
C PHE A 68 11.76 -23.70 4.98
N ASP A 69 12.99 -23.86 4.47
CA ASP A 69 14.08 -24.42 5.26
C ASP A 69 14.42 -23.52 6.47
N GLY A 70 14.56 -24.14 7.63
CA GLY A 70 14.79 -23.44 8.90
C GLY A 70 13.60 -22.62 9.44
N LEU A 71 12.44 -22.62 8.78
CA LEU A 71 11.23 -21.97 9.28
C LEU A 71 10.41 -22.90 10.19
N ASN A 72 9.76 -22.32 11.19
CA ASN A 72 8.74 -23.02 11.97
C ASN A 72 7.37 -22.99 11.26
N GLU A 73 6.41 -23.78 11.75
CA GLU A 73 5.08 -23.90 11.16
C GLU A 73 4.33 -22.55 11.03
N GLU A 74 4.46 -21.67 12.04
CA GLU A 74 3.83 -20.35 12.00
C GLU A 74 4.43 -19.44 10.92
N GLN A 75 5.76 -19.48 10.76
CA GLN A 75 6.50 -18.74 9.76
C GLN A 75 6.17 -19.24 8.35
N VAL A 76 6.07 -20.56 8.16
CA VAL A 76 5.64 -21.17 6.90
C VAL A 76 4.23 -20.72 6.53
N GLU A 77 3.28 -20.76 7.47
CA GLU A 77 1.91 -20.29 7.24
C GLU A 77 1.83 -18.77 7.02
N ALA A 78 2.73 -17.98 7.63
CA ALA A 78 2.85 -16.55 7.34
C ALA A 78 3.34 -16.31 5.92
N LEU A 79 4.35 -17.05 5.47
CA LEU A 79 4.90 -16.96 4.12
C LEU A 79 3.84 -17.31 3.07
N LYS A 80 3.14 -18.44 3.24
CA LYS A 80 2.02 -18.82 2.35
C LYS A 80 0.93 -17.75 2.28
N ARG A 81 0.57 -17.14 3.42
CA ARG A 81 -0.39 -16.03 3.45
C ARG A 81 0.12 -14.81 2.70
N ASN A 82 1.41 -14.51 2.80
CA ASN A 82 2.03 -13.39 2.09
C ASN A 82 2.03 -13.63 0.57
N CYS A 83 2.53 -14.78 0.08
CA CYS A 83 2.53 -15.08 -1.35
C CYS A 83 1.10 -15.04 -1.93
N LYS A 84 0.11 -15.59 -1.22
CA LYS A 84 -1.30 -15.52 -1.63
C LYS A 84 -1.83 -14.08 -1.72
N ARG A 85 -1.46 -13.22 -0.76
CA ARG A 85 -1.83 -11.80 -0.78
C ARG A 85 -1.16 -11.07 -1.94
N SER A 86 0.12 -11.34 -2.18
CA SER A 86 0.88 -10.78 -3.30
C SER A 86 0.27 -11.18 -4.64
N HIS A 87 -0.08 -12.46 -4.82
CA HIS A 87 -0.77 -12.92 -6.02
C HIS A 87 -2.09 -12.19 -6.26
N LYS A 88 -2.91 -12.02 -5.22
CA LYS A 88 -4.15 -11.26 -5.33
C LYS A 88 -3.90 -9.78 -5.68
N ALA A 89 -2.91 -9.16 -5.06
CA ALA A 89 -2.55 -7.77 -5.35
C ALA A 89 -2.01 -7.60 -6.79
N LEU A 90 -1.25 -8.57 -7.30
CA LEU A 90 -0.81 -8.61 -8.70
C LEU A 90 -2.00 -8.69 -9.66
N GLN A 91 -3.00 -9.53 -9.36
CA GLN A 91 -4.23 -9.62 -10.15
C GLN A 91 -4.95 -8.26 -10.25
N GLU A 92 -5.09 -7.54 -9.13
CA GLU A 92 -5.68 -6.20 -9.14
C GLU A 92 -4.81 -5.21 -9.92
N LEU A 93 -3.48 -5.31 -9.84
CA LEU A 93 -2.57 -4.47 -10.61
C LEU A 93 -2.71 -4.70 -12.12
N CYS A 94 -2.86 -5.96 -12.55
CA CYS A 94 -3.15 -6.32 -13.94
C CYS A 94 -4.51 -5.78 -14.42
N HIS A 95 -5.49 -5.63 -13.52
CA HIS A 95 -6.77 -5.01 -13.84
C HIS A 95 -6.66 -3.48 -13.95
N LEU A 96 -5.85 -2.85 -13.09
CA LEU A 96 -5.73 -1.39 -12.99
C LEU A 96 -4.79 -0.80 -14.03
N ILE A 97 -3.70 -1.50 -14.37
CA ILE A 97 -2.67 -1.02 -15.29
C ILE A 97 -2.80 -1.75 -16.63
N PRO A 98 -3.19 -1.06 -17.71
CA PRO A 98 -3.28 -1.65 -19.03
C PRO A 98 -1.95 -2.26 -19.48
N ASN A 99 -2.03 -3.45 -20.08
CA ASN A 99 -0.87 -4.19 -20.60
C ASN A 99 0.18 -4.58 -19.54
N PHE A 100 -0.11 -4.46 -18.24
CA PHE A 100 0.85 -4.82 -17.20
C PHE A 100 1.29 -6.28 -17.30
N GLN A 101 0.34 -7.22 -17.41
CA GLN A 101 0.64 -8.65 -17.57
C GLN A 101 1.53 -8.92 -18.80
N LYS A 102 1.16 -8.34 -19.94
CA LYS A 102 1.96 -8.47 -21.17
C LYS A 102 3.38 -7.95 -20.98
N LYS A 103 3.54 -6.84 -20.26
CA LYS A 103 4.84 -6.23 -20.01
C LYS A 103 5.71 -7.12 -19.12
N ILE A 104 5.14 -7.76 -18.09
CA ILE A 104 5.90 -8.67 -17.23
C ILE A 104 6.27 -9.98 -17.96
N ASP A 105 5.42 -10.46 -18.87
CA ASP A 105 5.65 -11.72 -19.59
C ASP A 105 6.67 -11.59 -20.74
N GLU A 106 6.72 -10.44 -21.41
CA GLU A 106 7.44 -10.27 -22.68
C GLU A 106 8.69 -9.37 -22.60
N ALA A 107 8.84 -8.56 -21.55
CA ALA A 107 9.94 -7.58 -21.48
C ALA A 107 11.29 -8.23 -21.11
N GLU A 108 12.36 -7.68 -21.69
CA GLU A 108 13.73 -8.04 -21.31
C GLU A 108 14.03 -7.58 -19.86
N PRO A 109 14.95 -8.24 -19.13
CA PRO A 109 15.17 -7.96 -17.70
C PRO A 109 15.51 -6.49 -17.37
N GLU A 110 16.31 -5.83 -18.22
CA GLU A 110 16.67 -4.41 -18.05
C GLU A 110 15.45 -3.50 -18.23
N GLU A 111 14.66 -3.74 -19.28
CA GLU A 111 13.44 -3.00 -19.57
C GLU A 111 12.38 -3.21 -18.48
N LEU A 112 12.22 -4.44 -18.00
CA LEU A 112 11.31 -4.77 -16.92
C LEU A 112 11.72 -4.08 -15.61
N SER A 113 13.02 -4.04 -15.33
CA SER A 113 13.57 -3.32 -14.17
C SER A 113 13.27 -1.83 -14.23
N GLU A 114 13.45 -1.19 -15.39
CA GLU A 114 13.10 0.21 -15.61
C GLU A 114 11.59 0.45 -15.46
N TYR A 115 10.76 -0.45 -15.98
CA TYR A 115 9.31 -0.37 -15.87
C TYR A 115 8.84 -0.38 -14.41
N TYR A 116 9.34 -1.32 -13.59
CA TYR A 116 9.03 -1.35 -12.16
C TYR A 116 9.51 -0.09 -11.44
N ALA A 117 10.70 0.41 -11.76
CA ALA A 117 11.22 1.65 -11.16
C ALA A 117 10.34 2.88 -11.47
N GLN A 118 9.82 2.97 -12.69
CA GLN A 118 8.90 4.04 -13.09
C GLN A 118 7.57 3.95 -12.33
N LEU A 119 6.99 2.76 -12.23
CA LEU A 119 5.75 2.55 -11.47
C LEU A 119 5.94 2.87 -9.99
N GLN A 120 7.03 2.39 -9.39
CA GLN A 120 7.36 2.66 -7.99
C GLN A 120 7.55 4.17 -7.76
N THR A 121 8.22 4.86 -8.68
CA THR A 121 8.38 6.32 -8.63
C THR A 121 7.03 7.02 -8.70
N GLY A 122 6.14 6.60 -9.59
CA GLY A 122 4.78 7.14 -9.71
C GLY A 122 3.98 6.97 -8.41
N ALA A 123 3.99 5.76 -7.83
CA ALA A 123 3.32 5.46 -6.58
C ALA A 123 3.87 6.28 -5.41
N ASN A 124 5.20 6.38 -5.29
CA ASN A 124 5.86 7.17 -4.25
C ASN A 124 5.53 8.67 -4.38
N ASN A 125 5.49 9.20 -5.60
CA ASN A 125 5.12 10.60 -5.85
C ASN A 125 3.67 10.86 -5.48
N ALA A 126 2.75 9.98 -5.86
CA ALA A 126 1.33 10.09 -5.47
C ALA A 126 1.15 10.04 -3.95
N CYS A 127 1.84 9.12 -3.27
CA CYS A 127 1.84 9.02 -1.82
C CYS A 127 2.40 10.30 -1.16
N SER A 128 3.53 10.83 -1.67
CA SER A 128 4.13 12.07 -1.19
C SER A 128 3.19 13.27 -1.35
N ASP A 129 2.55 13.42 -2.52
CA ASP A 129 1.56 14.46 -2.79
C ASP A 129 0.39 14.39 -1.78
N ASP A 130 -0.14 13.19 -1.55
CA ASP A 130 -1.25 12.98 -0.62
C ASP A 130 -0.82 13.24 0.82
N LEU A 131 0.35 12.76 1.26
CA LEU A 131 0.88 13.01 2.60
C LEU A 131 1.11 14.50 2.87
N ASN A 132 1.67 15.24 1.92
CA ASN A 132 1.86 16.69 2.04
C ASN A 132 0.51 17.41 2.15
N ARG A 133 -0.48 17.02 1.34
CA ARG A 133 -1.84 17.59 1.41
C ARG A 133 -2.55 17.26 2.73
N ILE A 134 -2.45 16.02 3.19
CA ILE A 134 -3.03 15.57 4.47
C ILE A 134 -2.39 16.28 5.63
N TRP A 135 -1.08 16.53 5.57
CA TRP A 135 -0.38 17.27 6.61
C TRP A 135 -0.98 18.67 6.82
N ASP A 136 -1.22 19.40 5.74
CA ASP A 136 -1.86 20.72 5.80
C ASP A 136 -3.24 20.66 6.46
N TYR A 137 -4.04 19.65 6.09
CA TYR A 137 -5.36 19.44 6.69
C TYR A 137 -5.29 19.00 8.14
N LEU A 138 -4.33 18.14 8.49
CA LEU A 138 -4.13 17.66 9.85
C LEU A 138 -3.82 18.81 10.80
N ALA A 139 -2.94 19.73 10.39
CA ALA A 139 -2.65 20.94 11.14
C ALA A 139 -3.93 21.76 11.38
N ASP A 140 -4.74 21.99 10.34
CA ASP A 140 -6.01 22.72 10.46
C ASP A 140 -7.01 22.03 11.38
N TRP A 141 -7.22 20.73 11.18
CA TRP A 141 -8.17 19.93 11.96
C TRP A 141 -7.79 19.89 13.43
N LEU A 142 -6.52 19.69 13.76
CA LEU A 142 -6.05 19.66 15.14
C LEU A 142 -6.13 21.05 15.79
N ASN A 143 -5.74 22.10 15.07
CA ASN A 143 -5.86 23.49 15.56
C ASN A 143 -7.31 23.90 15.87
N GLN A 144 -8.28 23.31 15.17
CA GLN A 144 -9.70 23.55 15.38
C GLN A 144 -10.36 22.56 16.35
N SER A 145 -9.66 21.49 16.73
CA SER A 145 -10.19 20.43 17.59
C SER A 145 -10.24 20.81 19.08
N GLN A 146 -10.89 19.96 19.87
CA GLN A 146 -10.87 20.06 21.34
C GLN A 146 -9.45 19.85 21.92
N LEU A 147 -8.63 19.01 21.28
CA LEU A 147 -7.23 18.81 21.62
C LEU A 147 -6.35 19.83 20.88
N ARG A 148 -6.67 21.13 20.99
CA ARG A 148 -5.92 22.17 20.28
C ARG A 148 -4.46 22.23 20.75
N PRO A 149 -3.48 22.07 19.85
CA PRO A 149 -2.06 22.30 20.15
C PRO A 149 -1.77 23.72 20.61
N SER A 150 -0.85 23.87 21.57
CA SER A 150 -0.32 25.16 22.02
C SER A 150 1.22 25.10 22.04
N PRO A 151 1.92 25.86 21.18
CA PRO A 151 1.37 26.74 20.15
C PRO A 151 0.67 25.95 19.02
N PRO A 152 -0.23 26.59 18.24
CA PRO A 152 -0.87 25.96 17.09
C PRO A 152 0.15 25.37 16.10
N LEU A 153 -0.22 24.29 15.43
CA LEU A 153 0.59 23.67 14.40
C LEU A 153 0.66 24.57 13.17
N THR A 154 1.86 24.72 12.63
CA THR A 154 2.13 25.46 11.40
C THR A 154 2.23 24.51 10.22
N LYS A 155 1.54 24.80 9.12
CA LYS A 155 1.51 23.96 7.91
C LYS A 155 2.89 23.78 7.28
N ASP A 156 3.68 24.86 7.26
CA ASP A 156 4.98 24.98 6.62
C ASP A 156 6.15 24.41 7.43
N LYS A 157 5.95 24.02 8.69
CA LYS A 157 7.03 23.55 9.58
C LYS A 157 6.60 22.34 10.40
N HIS A 158 7.31 21.24 10.18
CA HIS A 158 7.14 19.97 10.91
C HIS A 158 7.96 19.91 12.21
N ASN A 159 8.40 21.07 12.73
CA ASN A 159 9.36 21.11 13.83
C ASN A 159 8.70 21.01 15.20
N ASN A 160 7.37 21.20 15.27
CA ASN A 160 6.59 21.22 16.51
C ASN A 160 5.47 20.17 16.48
N CYS A 161 5.80 18.95 16.08
CA CYS A 161 4.86 17.83 15.99
C CYS A 161 5.53 16.50 16.32
N GLY A 162 4.75 15.41 16.24
CA GLY A 162 5.23 14.07 16.54
C GLY A 162 5.33 13.81 18.04
N ILE A 163 6.11 12.79 18.42
CA ILE A 163 6.21 12.32 19.82
C ILE A 163 6.77 13.38 20.79
N CYS A 164 7.53 14.34 20.30
CA CYS A 164 8.08 15.41 21.12
C CYS A 164 7.03 16.44 21.56
N HIS A 165 5.93 16.58 20.81
CA HIS A 165 4.87 17.54 21.09
C HIS A 165 3.77 16.90 21.96
N ASP A 166 3.14 17.66 22.86
CA ASP A 166 2.16 17.10 23.81
C ASP A 166 0.90 16.52 23.14
N VAL A 167 0.24 17.28 22.26
CA VAL A 167 -0.98 16.80 21.57
C VAL A 167 -0.68 15.69 20.55
N THR A 168 0.22 15.93 19.59
CA THR A 168 0.52 14.91 18.57
C THR A 168 1.23 13.70 19.15
N GLY A 169 2.03 13.87 20.20
CA GLY A 169 2.58 12.77 20.98
C GLY A 169 1.51 11.98 21.73
N TYR A 170 0.51 12.64 22.34
CA TYR A 170 -0.65 11.95 22.91
C TYR A 170 -1.37 11.08 21.87
N LEU A 171 -1.59 11.61 20.67
CA LEU A 171 -2.24 10.88 19.59
C LEU A 171 -1.41 9.69 19.08
N LEU A 172 -0.09 9.85 18.99
CA LEU A 172 0.83 8.80 18.55
C LEU A 172 1.15 7.77 19.64
N CYS A 173 0.94 8.13 20.91
CA CYS A 173 1.18 7.25 22.03
C CYS A 173 0.36 5.95 21.87
N PRO A 174 1.01 4.78 21.92
CA PRO A 174 0.32 3.50 21.98
C PRO A 174 -0.70 3.43 23.12
N ALA A 175 -1.83 2.78 22.88
CA ALA A 175 -2.89 2.54 23.86
C ALA A 175 -2.39 1.93 25.17
N LYS A 176 -1.37 1.05 25.10
CA LYS A 176 -0.76 0.38 26.25
C LYS A 176 0.01 1.30 27.20
N PHE A 177 0.33 2.53 26.78
CA PHE A 177 1.11 3.47 27.56
C PHE A 177 0.24 4.62 28.05
N ASP A 178 0.43 5.00 29.31
CA ASP A 178 -0.23 6.17 29.88
C ASP A 178 0.57 7.43 29.53
N TRP A 179 0.02 8.26 28.64
CA TRP A 179 0.67 9.51 28.23
C TRP A 179 0.68 10.56 29.34
N ASP A 180 -0.28 10.49 30.26
CA ASP A 180 -0.39 11.46 31.35
C ASP A 180 0.68 11.22 32.43
N ASP A 181 1.31 10.04 32.45
CA ASP A 181 2.49 9.76 33.25
C ASP A 181 3.73 10.46 32.64
N PRO A 182 4.34 11.44 33.36
CA PRO A 182 5.51 12.15 32.89
C PRO A 182 6.73 11.26 32.61
N GLU A 183 6.89 10.15 33.35
CA GLU A 183 7.99 9.23 33.16
C GLU A 183 7.83 8.45 31.85
N VAL A 184 6.63 7.95 31.58
CA VAL A 184 6.29 7.27 30.31
C VAL A 184 6.51 8.21 29.13
N ARG A 185 6.03 9.46 29.22
CA ARG A 185 6.23 10.47 28.17
C ARG A 185 7.72 10.80 27.95
N ALA A 186 8.52 10.88 29.00
CA ALA A 186 9.95 11.11 28.89
C ALA A 186 10.66 9.94 28.18
N LYS A 187 10.33 8.69 28.55
CA LYS A 187 10.91 7.49 27.92
C LYS A 187 10.49 7.33 26.46
N LEU A 188 9.23 7.61 26.13
CA LEU A 188 8.74 7.65 24.74
C LEU A 188 9.52 8.66 23.89
N ARG A 189 9.80 9.86 24.44
CA ARG A 189 10.57 10.91 23.76
C ARG A 189 12.06 10.59 23.65
N ALA A 190 12.60 9.86 24.63
CA ALA A 190 13.98 9.39 24.61
C ALA A 190 14.20 8.21 23.66
N GLY A 191 13.13 7.57 23.17
CA GLY A 191 13.22 6.40 22.31
C GLY A 191 13.69 5.14 23.05
N ASP A 192 13.31 5.01 24.33
CA ASP A 192 13.62 3.81 25.13
C ASP A 192 13.04 2.55 24.48
N GLU A 193 13.84 1.48 24.39
CA GLU A 193 13.46 0.22 23.72
C GLU A 193 12.20 -0.41 24.32
N GLN A 194 11.97 -0.26 25.63
CA GLN A 194 10.79 -0.79 26.32
C GLN A 194 9.54 0.06 26.05
N TYR A 195 9.74 1.31 25.62
CA TYR A 195 8.70 2.29 25.31
C TYR A 195 8.66 2.60 23.82
N ASN A 196 8.85 1.57 23.00
CA ASN A 196 8.77 1.73 21.56
C ASN A 196 7.31 1.97 21.12
N TRP A 197 7.08 3.14 20.52
CA TRP A 197 5.80 3.53 19.96
C TRP A 197 5.58 2.99 18.53
N LEU A 198 6.65 2.67 17.80
CA LEU A 198 6.60 2.14 16.43
C LEU A 198 6.17 0.66 16.37
N SER A 199 6.35 -0.08 17.46
CA SER A 199 6.03 -1.52 17.51
C SER A 199 4.57 -1.83 17.80
N SER A 200 3.72 -0.81 18.00
CA SER A 200 2.31 -0.98 18.34
C SER A 200 1.42 -0.41 17.25
N ASN A 201 0.55 -1.25 16.68
CA ASN A 201 -0.49 -0.83 15.74
C ASN A 201 -1.65 -0.07 16.40
N HIS A 202 -1.64 0.06 17.73
CA HIS A 202 -2.72 0.67 18.52
C HIS A 202 -2.40 2.10 18.98
N ALA A 203 -1.99 2.98 18.06
CA ALA A 203 -1.88 4.40 18.37
C ALA A 203 -3.25 4.98 18.75
N ARG A 204 -3.31 5.86 19.75
CA ARG A 204 -4.56 6.52 20.20
C ARG A 204 -5.28 7.24 19.07
N ALA A 205 -4.55 7.78 18.09
CA ALA A 205 -5.07 8.42 16.89
C ALA A 205 -6.05 7.54 16.09
N PHE A 206 -6.02 6.21 16.24
CA PHE A 206 -6.92 5.29 15.54
C PHE A 206 -8.22 5.01 16.30
N TYR A 207 -8.31 5.37 17.58
CA TYR A 207 -9.47 5.06 18.39
C TYR A 207 -10.53 6.16 18.37
N ALA A 208 -11.80 5.76 18.49
CA ALA A 208 -12.89 6.66 18.77
C ALA A 208 -12.56 7.53 20.00
N ASN A 209 -12.74 8.84 19.87
CA ASN A 209 -12.40 9.83 20.91
C ASN A 209 -10.93 9.77 21.42
N TYR A 210 -10.03 9.14 20.66
CA TYR A 210 -8.62 8.96 21.00
C TYR A 210 -8.35 8.16 22.29
N LYS A 211 -9.30 7.29 22.66
CA LYS A 211 -9.21 6.46 23.87
C LYS A 211 -9.41 4.99 23.51
N ALA A 212 -8.42 4.18 23.85
CA ALA A 212 -8.54 2.74 23.80
C ALA A 212 -9.15 2.22 25.11
N ASP A 213 -9.93 1.15 25.01
CA ASP A 213 -10.37 0.39 26.17
C ASP A 213 -9.28 -0.66 26.50
N PRO A 214 -8.67 -0.62 27.70
CA PRO A 214 -7.62 -1.58 28.08
C PRO A 214 -8.16 -3.01 28.21
N GLU A 215 -9.46 -3.18 28.44
CA GLU A 215 -10.10 -4.50 28.56
C GLU A 215 -10.55 -5.04 27.19
N ASP A 216 -10.74 -4.15 26.20
CA ASP A 216 -11.12 -4.48 24.83
C ASP A 216 -10.45 -3.53 23.81
N LEU A 217 -9.23 -3.87 23.38
CA LEU A 217 -8.48 -3.05 22.42
C LEU A 217 -9.12 -2.98 21.03
N GLU A 218 -10.09 -3.83 20.70
CA GLU A 218 -10.82 -3.71 19.43
C GLU A 218 -11.94 -2.67 19.54
N HIS A 219 -12.41 -2.40 20.76
CA HIS A 219 -13.42 -1.39 21.02
C HIS A 219 -12.95 0.00 20.56
N GLY A 220 -13.67 0.57 19.61
CA GLY A 220 -13.36 1.89 19.08
C GLY A 220 -12.16 1.94 18.14
N PHE A 221 -11.45 0.83 17.89
CA PHE A 221 -10.30 0.81 16.98
C PHE A 221 -10.70 1.10 15.52
N LEU A 222 -9.87 1.88 14.82
CA LEU A 222 -10.12 2.43 13.47
C LEU A 222 -11.41 3.26 13.34
N LYS A 223 -11.95 3.79 14.45
CA LYS A 223 -13.18 4.61 14.46
C LYS A 223 -12.93 6.07 14.86
N SER A 224 -11.67 6.54 14.80
CA SER A 224 -11.39 7.95 15.08
C SER A 224 -11.92 8.87 13.98
N SER A 225 -12.44 10.04 14.37
CA SER A 225 -12.89 11.05 13.40
C SER A 225 -11.73 11.57 12.54
N LEU A 226 -10.52 11.60 13.11
CA LEU A 226 -9.31 11.99 12.39
C LEU A 226 -8.96 11.01 11.27
N LEU A 227 -8.99 9.70 11.56
CA LEU A 227 -8.72 8.65 10.58
C LEU A 227 -9.74 8.67 9.44
N VAL A 228 -11.02 8.86 9.78
CA VAL A 228 -12.09 8.99 8.77
C VAL A 228 -11.85 10.21 7.88
N LYS A 229 -11.44 11.35 8.43
CA LYS A 229 -11.11 12.54 7.64
C LYS A 229 -9.92 12.30 6.70
N VAL A 230 -8.84 11.66 7.19
CA VAL A 230 -7.69 11.26 6.37
C VAL A 230 -8.12 10.35 5.22
N TYR A 231 -8.91 9.30 5.51
CA TYR A 231 -9.43 8.39 4.51
C TYR A 231 -10.22 9.12 3.42
N LYS A 232 -11.15 10.01 3.81
CA LYS A 232 -11.94 10.80 2.85
C LYS A 232 -11.04 11.72 2.01
N SER A 233 -10.02 12.34 2.60
CA SER A 233 -9.07 13.21 1.88
C SER A 233 -8.18 12.47 0.87
N ILE A 234 -7.89 11.18 1.09
CA ILE A 234 -7.13 10.34 0.16
C ILE A 234 -8.04 9.79 -0.96
N PHE A 235 -9.11 9.10 -0.58
CA PHE A 235 -9.85 8.23 -1.52
C PHE A 235 -11.12 8.85 -2.10
N THR A 236 -11.53 10.04 -1.64
CA THR A 236 -12.73 10.71 -2.14
C THR A 236 -12.40 12.12 -2.64
N SER A 237 -12.62 13.14 -1.82
CA SER A 237 -12.21 14.49 -2.09
C SER A 237 -11.87 15.22 -0.78
N PRO A 238 -11.00 16.23 -0.80
CA PRO A 238 -10.78 17.10 0.35
C PRO A 238 -12.06 17.74 0.89
N SER A 239 -12.98 18.12 -0.01
CA SER A 239 -14.28 18.68 0.38
C SER A 239 -15.14 17.68 1.14
N SER A 240 -15.01 16.38 0.88
CA SER A 240 -15.72 15.36 1.64
C SER A 240 -15.21 15.28 3.09
N ALA A 241 -13.97 15.67 3.37
CA ALA A 241 -13.46 15.78 4.73
C ALA A 241 -13.87 17.09 5.44
N ALA A 242 -14.35 18.08 4.67
CA ALA A 242 -14.93 19.32 5.15
C ALA A 242 -16.45 19.15 5.34
N ASP A 243 -16.86 18.51 6.44
CA ASP A 243 -18.12 18.74 7.20
C ASP A 243 -18.59 17.49 7.97
N GLY A 244 -19.11 17.70 9.20
CA GLY A 244 -20.05 16.81 9.90
C GLY A 244 -19.77 16.45 11.37
N CYS A 245 -19.92 17.42 12.29
CA CYS A 245 -19.88 17.35 13.78
C CYS A 245 -18.52 17.16 14.47
#